data_AF-A0A7S2T6L3-F1
#
_entry.id   AF-A0A7S2T6L3-F1
#
_cell.length_a   1.000
_cell.length_b   1.000
_cell.length_c   1.000
_cell.angle_alpha   90.00
_cell.angle_beta   90.00
_cell.angle_gamma   90.00
#
_symmetry.space_group_name_H-M   'P 1'
#
loop_
_entity.id
_entity.type
_entity.pdbx_description
1 polymer ?
#
loop_
_entity_poly.entity_id
_entity_poly.type
_entity_poly.pdbx_seq_one_letter_code
_entity_poly.pdbx_strand_id
1 'polypeptide(L)'
;ERETQVYDLWGGGGATAAKKVALSARRKKEAGKAALRAGTVIEPAGCSYNPRYDDHQDVVAEVVAEQVQKNLLESANQEWSLAVAEGNSKKSAAEKRLKKPHEVSNQNVVSVKKTLKAIRKEERERGGRIKRKKEEAEEKKKHLPPRLGRKRFEPEENKVATTDDIDGSIRTLRSTPMVANAVFNKLQRKGLIEPRDQAVKRRRRRYVRA
;
A
#
# COMPACT_ATOMS: atom_id res chain seq x y z
N GLU A 1 32.43 45.36 5.62
CA GLU A 1 31.45 44.26 5.72
C GLU A 1 30.48 44.62 6.83
N ARG A 2 29.20 44.85 6.50
CA ARG A 2 28.17 45.27 7.48
C ARG A 2 27.23 44.10 7.70
N GLU A 3 27.32 43.47 8.86
CA GLU A 3 26.51 42.33 9.26
C GLU A 3 25.05 42.76 9.45
N THR A 4 24.13 42.06 8.77
CA THR A 4 22.70 42.28 8.89
C THR A 4 22.18 41.62 10.17
N GLN A 5 21.95 42.42 11.19
CA GLN A 5 21.21 42.04 12.41
C GLN A 5 19.76 41.71 12.03
N VAL A 6 19.42 40.42 11.98
CA VAL A 6 18.04 39.96 11.81
C VAL A 6 17.36 39.97 13.18
N TYR A 7 16.43 40.90 13.38
CA TYR A 7 15.57 40.93 14.57
C TYR A 7 14.39 39.98 14.36
N ASP A 8 14.22 39.03 15.28
CA ASP A 8 13.06 38.14 15.38
C ASP A 8 11.87 38.92 15.96
N LEU A 9 10.87 39.18 15.11
CA LEU A 9 9.67 39.97 15.40
C LEU A 9 8.53 39.14 16.01
N TRP A 10 8.74 37.86 16.29
CA TRP A 10 7.71 36.99 16.86
C TRP A 10 7.99 36.64 18.32
N GLY A 11 8.29 37.67 19.10
CA GLY A 11 8.42 37.62 20.56
C GLY A 11 7.12 37.21 21.26
N GLY A 12 6.94 35.91 21.46
CA GLY A 12 6.06 35.35 22.48
C GLY A 12 6.86 35.09 23.76
N GLY A 13 6.94 36.09 24.63
CA GLY A 13 7.64 36.02 25.91
C GLY A 13 6.96 35.08 26.92
N GLY A 14 7.77 34.24 27.57
CA GLY A 14 7.37 33.44 28.72
C GLY A 14 8.51 32.55 29.21
N ALA A 15 9.20 33.00 30.26
CA ALA A 15 10.31 32.35 30.96
C ALA A 15 9.94 30.91 31.42
N THR A 16 10.84 29.95 31.64
CA THR A 16 11.99 29.97 32.57
C THR A 16 12.93 28.78 32.31
N ALA A 17 14.22 29.00 32.56
CA ALA A 17 15.27 27.99 32.58
C ALA A 17 15.01 26.86 33.60
N ALA A 18 15.24 25.60 33.20
CA ALA A 18 15.43 24.50 34.14
C ALA A 18 16.43 23.44 33.60
N LYS A 19 17.54 23.37 34.32
CA LYS A 19 18.66 22.42 34.39
C LYS A 19 18.49 21.06 33.71
N LYS A 20 19.57 20.65 33.00
CA LYS A 20 19.91 19.24 32.73
C LYS A 20 20.21 18.53 34.04
N VAL A 21 19.55 17.40 34.29
CA VAL A 21 20.01 16.35 35.20
C VAL A 21 19.91 15.03 34.46
N ALA A 22 21.06 14.42 34.21
CA ALA A 22 21.15 13.02 33.83
C ALA A 22 20.88 12.17 35.07
N LEU A 23 19.92 11.25 35.00
CA LEU A 23 19.90 10.10 35.88
C LEU A 23 19.41 8.85 35.14
N SER A 24 20.33 7.90 35.08
CA SER A 24 20.14 6.49 34.76
C SER A 24 19.03 5.84 35.58
N ALA A 25 18.15 5.08 34.93
CA ALA A 25 17.84 3.69 35.30
C ALA A 25 16.66 3.16 34.45
N ARG A 26 16.88 1.98 33.89
CA ARG A 26 15.90 1.13 33.23
C ARG A 26 14.69 0.91 34.14
N ARG A 27 13.50 1.31 33.70
CA ARG A 27 12.21 0.79 34.16
C ARG A 27 11.34 0.51 32.95
N LYS A 28 11.01 -0.76 32.74
CA LYS A 28 9.95 -1.18 31.79
C LYS A 28 8.64 -0.55 32.31
N LYS A 29 8.17 0.49 31.63
CA LYS A 29 6.82 1.01 31.82
C LYS A 29 5.96 0.26 30.82
N GLU A 30 5.21 -0.73 31.28
CA GLU A 30 4.10 -1.26 30.50
C GLU A 30 3.20 -0.07 30.18
N ALA A 31 3.02 0.19 28.89
CA ALA A 31 2.07 1.17 28.40
C ALA A 31 0.67 0.60 28.70
N GLY A 32 0.21 0.82 29.93
CA GLY A 32 -1.19 0.73 30.26
C GLY A 32 -1.93 1.61 29.27
N LYS A 33 -2.77 0.98 28.43
CA LYS A 33 -3.69 1.67 27.53
C LYS A 33 -4.36 2.76 28.35
N ALA A 34 -4.10 4.03 28.02
CA ALA A 34 -4.84 5.12 28.60
C ALA A 34 -6.32 4.83 28.31
N ALA A 35 -7.06 4.44 29.34
CA ALA A 35 -8.49 4.26 29.25
C ALA A 35 -9.06 5.61 28.88
N LEU A 36 -9.33 5.79 27.59
CA LEU A 36 -10.16 6.87 27.10
C LEU A 36 -11.45 6.76 27.91
N ARG A 37 -11.71 7.71 28.81
CA ARG A 37 -13.01 7.78 29.46
C ARG A 37 -13.99 8.00 28.33
N ALA A 38 -14.69 6.93 27.94
CA ALA A 38 -15.75 7.01 26.96
C ALA A 38 -16.75 8.02 27.52
N GLY A 39 -16.80 9.21 26.93
CA GLY A 39 -17.87 10.15 27.20
C GLY A 39 -19.14 9.41 26.81
N THR A 40 -19.93 9.01 27.79
CA THR A 40 -21.26 8.45 27.56
C THR A 40 -22.08 9.59 26.97
N VAL A 41 -22.16 9.63 25.65
CA VAL A 41 -23.16 10.42 24.94
C VAL A 41 -24.49 9.84 25.37
N ILE A 42 -25.15 10.50 26.33
CA ILE A 42 -26.50 10.14 26.74
C ILE A 42 -27.39 10.59 25.59
N GLU A 43 -27.82 9.62 24.78
CA GLU A 43 -28.78 9.88 23.72
C GLU A 43 -30.07 10.46 24.33
N PRO A 44 -30.72 11.42 23.65
CA PRO A 44 -31.93 12.04 24.18
C PRO A 44 -33.02 10.99 24.44
N ALA A 45 -33.79 11.18 25.51
CA ALA A 45 -34.89 10.28 25.87
C ALA A 45 -35.83 10.11 24.67
N GLY A 46 -35.96 8.86 24.18
CA GLY A 46 -36.71 8.53 22.96
C GLY A 46 -35.88 7.88 21.85
N CYS A 47 -34.54 7.86 21.95
CA CYS A 47 -33.66 7.11 21.06
C CYS A 47 -33.50 5.63 21.49
N SER A 48 -34.59 4.93 21.83
CA SER A 48 -34.52 3.48 21.98
C SER A 48 -34.33 2.88 20.60
N TYR A 49 -33.11 2.44 20.29
CA TYR A 49 -32.77 1.74 19.05
C TYR A 49 -33.69 0.54 18.87
N ASN A 50 -34.73 0.71 18.06
CA ASN A 50 -35.57 -0.37 17.56
C ASN A 50 -35.03 -0.69 16.17
N PRO A 51 -34.13 -1.69 16.02
CA PRO A 51 -33.57 -2.04 14.73
C PRO A 51 -34.70 -2.29 13.73
N ARG A 52 -34.46 -1.97 12.46
CA ARG A 52 -35.43 -2.37 11.44
C ARG A 52 -35.48 -3.90 11.40
N TYR A 53 -36.60 -4.44 10.93
CA TYR A 53 -36.80 -5.88 10.87
C TYR A 53 -35.62 -6.60 10.19
N ASP A 54 -35.13 -6.04 9.09
CA ASP A 54 -34.00 -6.58 8.32
C ASP A 54 -32.71 -6.59 9.16
N ASP A 55 -32.39 -5.48 9.85
CA ASP A 55 -31.18 -5.38 10.70
C ASP A 55 -31.21 -6.40 11.86
N HIS A 56 -32.39 -6.68 12.42
CA HIS A 56 -32.55 -7.71 13.45
C HIS A 56 -32.33 -9.12 12.87
N GLN A 57 -32.87 -9.41 11.68
CA GLN A 57 -32.69 -10.70 11.02
C GLN A 57 -31.22 -10.95 10.67
N ASP A 58 -30.49 -9.92 10.24
CA ASP A 58 -29.06 -10.03 9.94
C ASP A 58 -28.24 -10.41 11.18
N VAL A 59 -28.52 -9.80 12.33
CA VAL A 59 -27.86 -10.14 13.61
C VAL A 59 -28.20 -11.57 14.03
N VAL A 60 -29.46 -11.99 13.88
CA VAL A 60 -29.87 -13.38 14.16
C VAL A 60 -29.16 -14.37 13.23
N ALA A 61 -29.03 -14.04 11.94
CA ALA A 61 -28.37 -14.89 10.96
C ALA A 61 -26.88 -15.08 11.26
N GLU A 62 -26.19 -14.02 11.70
CA GLU A 62 -24.78 -14.11 12.12
C GLU A 62 -24.61 -15.05 13.32
N VAL A 63 -25.43 -14.90 14.36
CA VAL A 63 -25.39 -15.75 15.56
C VAL A 63 -25.69 -17.21 15.22
N VAL A 64 -26.66 -17.46 14.35
CA VAL A 64 -26.99 -18.82 13.88
C VAL A 64 -25.83 -19.41 13.09
N ALA A 65 -25.20 -18.64 12.21
CA ALA A 65 -24.05 -19.10 11.44
C ALA A 65 -22.85 -19.48 12.33
N GLU A 66 -22.56 -18.69 13.36
CA GLU A 66 -21.52 -19.02 14.35
C GLU A 66 -21.83 -20.32 15.09
N GLN A 67 -23.09 -20.52 15.49
CA GLN A 67 -23.49 -21.73 16.19
C GLN A 67 -23.40 -22.97 15.29
N VAL A 68 -23.80 -22.85 14.02
CA VAL A 68 -23.65 -23.94 13.03
C VAL A 68 -22.18 -24.30 12.83
N GLN A 69 -21.30 -23.30 12.75
CA GLN A 69 -19.85 -23.54 12.63
C GLN A 69 -19.28 -24.26 13.86
N LYS A 70 -19.68 -23.86 15.08
CA LYS A 70 -19.28 -24.54 16.31
C LYS A 70 -19.77 -25.99 16.33
N ASN A 71 -21.03 -26.23 16.00
CA ASN A 71 -21.60 -27.58 15.94
C ASN A 71 -20.87 -28.47 14.92
N LEU A 72 -20.51 -27.92 13.75
CA LEU A 72 -19.78 -28.66 12.71
C LEU A 72 -18.34 -29.00 13.15
N LEU A 73 -17.68 -28.08 13.87
CA LEU A 73 -16.36 -28.33 14.41
C LEU A 73 -16.41 -29.38 15.52
N GLU A 74 -17.42 -29.32 16.38
CA GLU A 74 -17.66 -30.32 17.43
C GLU A 74 -17.99 -31.69 16.84
N SER A 75 -18.84 -31.77 15.81
CA SER A 75 -19.15 -33.03 15.14
C SER A 75 -17.92 -33.61 14.45
N ALA A 76 -17.12 -32.79 13.76
CA ALA A 76 -15.85 -33.23 13.15
C ALA A 76 -14.84 -33.73 14.20
N ASN A 77 -14.76 -33.08 15.37
CA ASN A 77 -13.92 -33.52 16.47
C ASN A 77 -14.42 -34.83 17.09
N GLN A 78 -15.74 -35.01 17.20
CA GLN A 78 -16.35 -36.26 17.64
C GLN A 78 -16.08 -37.39 16.65
N GLU A 79 -16.32 -37.17 15.35
CA GLU A 79 -16.02 -38.13 14.29
C GLU A 79 -14.55 -38.52 14.29
N TRP A 80 -13.64 -37.55 14.46
CA TRP A 80 -12.21 -37.83 14.58
C TRP A 80 -11.89 -38.65 15.84
N SER A 81 -12.52 -38.34 16.97
CA SER A 81 -12.34 -39.10 18.22
C SER A 81 -12.85 -40.53 18.12
N LEU A 82 -13.97 -40.76 17.42
CA LEU A 82 -14.55 -42.07 17.14
C LEU A 82 -13.65 -42.87 16.20
N ALA A 83 -13.13 -42.24 15.13
CA ALA A 83 -12.20 -42.88 14.21
C ALA A 83 -10.87 -43.29 14.89
N VAL A 84 -10.38 -42.49 15.84
CA VAL A 84 -9.22 -42.83 16.66
C VAL A 84 -9.53 -43.98 17.63
N ALA A 85 -10.75 -44.02 18.20
CA ALA A 85 -11.20 -45.10 19.09
C ALA A 85 -11.38 -46.44 18.35
N GLU A 86 -11.99 -46.43 17.16
CA GLU A 86 -12.15 -47.61 16.30
C GLU A 86 -10.80 -48.16 15.81
N GLY A 87 -9.82 -47.27 15.60
CA GLY A 87 -8.45 -47.62 15.24
C GLY A 87 -7.65 -48.39 16.31
N ASN A 88 -8.17 -48.52 17.54
CA ASN A 88 -7.53 -49.18 18.67
C ASN A 88 -8.00 -50.63 18.91
N SER A 89 -8.90 -51.15 18.07
CA SER A 89 -9.15 -52.59 18.00
C SER A 89 -7.86 -53.30 17.54
N LYS A 90 -7.52 -54.41 18.20
CA LYS A 90 -6.25 -55.13 18.05
C LYS A 90 -5.98 -55.51 16.58
N LYS A 91 -5.28 -54.65 15.84
CA LYS A 91 -4.77 -54.98 14.49
C LYS A 91 -3.89 -56.21 14.60
N SER A 92 -4.27 -57.28 13.89
CA SER A 92 -3.53 -58.53 13.87
C SER A 92 -2.09 -58.30 13.40
N ALA A 93 -1.13 -59.08 13.91
CA ALA A 93 0.28 -58.94 13.56
C ALA A 93 0.54 -59.07 12.04
N ALA A 94 -0.36 -59.73 11.31
CA ALA A 94 -0.32 -59.88 9.85
C ALA A 94 -0.65 -58.56 9.12
N GLU A 95 -1.67 -57.83 9.57
CA GLU A 95 -2.07 -56.56 8.95
C GLU A 95 -1.06 -55.43 9.26
N LYS A 96 -0.39 -55.50 10.42
CA LYS A 96 0.74 -54.64 10.78
C LYS A 96 1.97 -54.86 9.89
N ARG A 97 2.10 -56.04 9.27
CA ARG A 97 3.24 -56.38 8.38
C ARG A 97 3.04 -55.90 6.94
N LEU A 98 1.79 -55.84 6.45
CA LEU A 98 1.47 -55.35 5.11
C LEU A 98 1.36 -53.82 5.03
N LYS A 99 1.05 -53.15 6.14
CA LYS A 99 1.04 -51.68 6.26
C LYS A 99 2.39 -51.11 6.72
N LYS A 100 3.50 -51.81 6.47
CA LYS A 100 4.81 -51.19 6.64
C LYS A 100 4.95 -50.18 5.49
N PRO A 101 4.98 -48.87 5.75
CA PRO A 101 5.25 -47.92 4.69
C PRO A 101 6.60 -48.32 4.08
N HIS A 102 6.65 -48.45 2.75
CA HIS A 102 7.92 -48.54 2.04
C HIS A 102 8.79 -47.41 2.55
N GLU A 103 9.92 -47.74 3.16
CA GLU A 103 10.82 -46.81 3.82
C GLU A 103 11.53 -46.00 2.72
N VAL A 104 10.82 -45.00 2.19
CA VAL A 104 11.40 -44.05 1.23
C VAL A 104 12.49 -43.33 2.00
N SER A 105 13.74 -43.58 1.63
CA SER A 105 14.88 -42.95 2.29
C SER A 105 14.67 -41.43 2.26
N ASN A 106 14.53 -40.81 3.44
CA ASN A 106 14.29 -39.38 3.61
C ASN A 106 15.53 -38.53 3.27
N GLN A 107 16.39 -39.01 2.38
CA GLN A 107 17.71 -38.44 2.13
C GLN A 107 17.65 -37.10 1.36
N ASN A 108 16.50 -36.78 0.75
CA ASN A 108 16.30 -35.54 -0.02
C ASN A 108 15.22 -34.59 0.54
N VAL A 109 14.69 -34.83 1.73
CA VAL A 109 13.69 -33.92 2.32
C VAL A 109 14.41 -32.74 2.96
N VAL A 110 14.45 -31.60 2.25
CA VAL A 110 14.98 -30.35 2.82
C VAL A 110 14.15 -30.01 4.05
N SER A 111 14.79 -30.00 5.22
CA SER A 111 14.07 -29.78 6.49
C SER A 111 13.25 -28.48 6.43
N VAL A 112 11.96 -28.58 6.71
CA VAL A 112 10.99 -27.47 6.62
C VAL A 112 11.44 -26.23 7.41
N LYS A 113 12.17 -26.42 8.51
CA LYS A 113 12.73 -25.30 9.29
C LYS A 113 13.81 -24.52 8.53
N LYS A 114 14.66 -25.21 7.75
CA LYS A 114 15.68 -24.56 6.91
C LYS A 114 15.05 -23.82 5.74
N THR A 115 14.02 -24.40 5.10
CA THR A 115 13.29 -23.71 4.02
C THR A 115 12.55 -22.48 4.54
N LEU A 116 11.84 -22.57 5.66
CA LEU A 116 11.18 -21.41 6.29
C LEU A 116 12.18 -20.31 6.67
N LYS A 117 13.35 -20.68 7.19
CA LYS A 117 14.42 -19.72 7.52
C LYS A 117 15.00 -19.07 6.27
N ALA A 118 15.14 -19.83 5.18
CA ALA A 118 15.59 -19.31 3.88
C ALA A 118 14.56 -18.36 3.27
N ILE A 119 13.28 -18.73 3.24
CA ILE A 119 12.17 -17.88 2.77
C ILE A 119 12.13 -16.58 3.55
N ARG A 120 12.20 -16.63 4.89
CA ARG A 120 12.17 -15.42 5.74
C ARG A 120 13.36 -14.49 5.49
N LYS A 121 14.54 -15.03 5.17
CA LYS A 121 15.72 -14.24 4.80
C LYS A 121 15.55 -13.60 3.43
N GLU A 122 15.08 -14.38 2.45
CA GLU A 122 14.83 -13.92 1.08
C GLU A 122 13.73 -12.85 1.02
N GLU A 123 12.64 -13.01 1.77
CA GLU A 123 11.57 -12.02 1.88
C GLU A 123 12.05 -10.71 2.51
N ARG A 124 12.98 -10.76 3.47
CA ARG A 124 13.59 -9.55 4.05
C ARG A 124 14.42 -8.79 3.01
N GLU A 125 15.18 -9.52 2.18
CA GLU A 125 15.98 -8.94 1.10
C GLU A 125 15.11 -8.40 -0.04
N ARG A 126 14.10 -9.17 -0.48
CA ARG A 126 13.09 -8.74 -1.46
C ARG A 126 12.29 -7.55 -0.95
N GLY A 127 11.88 -7.56 0.31
CA GLY A 127 11.19 -6.45 0.97
C GLY A 127 12.02 -5.17 0.97
N GLY A 128 13.33 -5.25 1.23
CA GLY A 128 14.24 -4.12 1.10
C GLY A 128 14.31 -3.56 -0.33
N ARG A 129 14.40 -4.43 -1.34
CA ARG A 129 14.40 -4.02 -2.76
C ARG A 129 13.08 -3.36 -3.16
N ILE A 130 11.96 -3.91 -2.72
CA ILE A 130 10.63 -3.35 -3.01
C ILE A 130 10.46 -1.98 -2.33
N LYS A 131 10.92 -1.82 -1.08
CA LYS A 131 10.87 -0.54 -0.36
C LYS A 131 11.67 0.54 -1.09
N ARG A 132 12.92 0.26 -1.47
CA ARG A 132 13.74 1.19 -2.26
C ARG A 132 13.06 1.58 -3.58
N LYS A 133 12.52 0.61 -4.31
CA LYS A 133 11.78 0.88 -5.56
C LYS A 133 10.52 1.71 -5.33
N LYS A 134 9.81 1.52 -4.21
CA LYS A 134 8.64 2.32 -3.84
C LYS A 134 9.04 3.75 -3.49
N GLU A 135 10.09 3.93 -2.68
CA GLU A 135 10.65 5.24 -2.32
C GLU A 135 11.10 6.01 -3.57
N GLU A 136 11.89 5.40 -4.44
CA GLU A 136 12.30 6.01 -5.72
C GLU A 136 11.10 6.38 -6.62
N ALA A 137 10.06 5.54 -6.63
CA ALA A 137 8.86 5.82 -7.40
C ALA A 137 8.05 6.98 -6.79
N GLU A 138 8.01 7.11 -5.46
CA GLU A 138 7.38 8.21 -4.75
C GLU A 138 8.13 9.52 -4.95
N GLU A 139 9.46 9.51 -4.88
CA GLU A 139 10.30 10.66 -5.22
C GLU A 139 10.07 11.11 -6.67
N LYS A 140 10.06 10.16 -7.61
CA LYS A 140 9.73 10.44 -9.01
C LYS A 140 8.33 11.01 -9.15
N LYS A 141 7.32 10.48 -8.47
CA LYS A 141 5.94 11.02 -8.50
C LYS A 141 5.83 12.45 -7.95
N LYS A 142 6.69 12.84 -7.00
CA LYS A 142 6.73 14.22 -6.48
C LYS A 142 7.25 15.21 -7.52
N HIS A 143 8.23 14.79 -8.34
CA HIS A 143 8.86 15.66 -9.34
C HIS A 143 8.17 15.62 -10.71
N LEU A 144 7.69 14.45 -11.13
CA LEU A 144 7.05 14.27 -12.42
C LEU A 144 5.59 14.74 -12.36
N PRO A 145 5.08 15.31 -13.47
CA PRO A 145 3.68 15.70 -13.54
C PRO A 145 2.73 14.48 -13.37
N PRO A 146 1.52 14.71 -12.84
CA PRO A 146 0.52 13.67 -12.67
C PRO A 146 0.17 13.04 -14.02
N ARG A 147 0.13 11.71 -14.05
CA ARG A 147 -0.20 10.96 -15.26
C ARG A 147 -1.72 10.94 -15.46
N LEU A 148 -2.19 11.71 -16.43
CA LEU A 148 -3.55 11.60 -16.95
C LEU A 148 -3.53 10.80 -18.26
N GLY A 149 -4.26 9.69 -18.32
CA GLY A 149 -4.39 8.85 -19.52
C GLY A 149 -3.24 7.88 -19.79
N ARG A 150 -3.14 7.42 -21.05
CA ARG A 150 -2.19 6.36 -21.47
C ARG A 150 -0.75 6.87 -21.63
N LYS A 151 -0.57 8.12 -22.05
CA LYS A 151 0.75 8.69 -22.34
C LYS A 151 1.32 9.43 -21.15
N ARG A 152 2.62 9.72 -21.20
CA ARG A 152 3.30 10.57 -20.20
C ARG A 152 3.49 11.95 -20.82
N PHE A 153 3.49 12.97 -19.98
CA PHE A 153 3.83 14.31 -20.44
C PHE A 153 5.33 14.34 -20.75
N GLU A 154 5.65 14.81 -21.95
CA GLU A 154 7.03 15.04 -22.38
C GLU A 154 7.20 16.56 -22.50
N PRO A 155 8.15 17.17 -21.77
CA PRO A 155 8.40 18.59 -21.91
C PRO A 155 8.90 18.87 -23.32
N GLU A 156 8.33 19.89 -23.97
CA GLU A 156 8.86 20.37 -25.25
C GLU A 156 10.31 20.83 -25.09
N GLU A 157 11.12 20.55 -26.11
CA GLU A 157 12.47 21.09 -26.21
C GLU A 157 12.42 22.62 -26.25
N ASN A 158 13.17 23.27 -25.36
CA ASN A 158 13.23 24.72 -25.28
C ASN A 158 13.90 25.27 -26.54
N LYS A 159 13.10 25.79 -27.48
CA LYS A 159 13.59 26.49 -28.66
C LYS A 159 14.05 27.89 -28.26
N VAL A 160 15.26 27.98 -27.74
CA VAL A 160 15.93 29.25 -27.46
C VAL A 160 16.67 29.67 -28.73
N ALA A 161 16.37 30.86 -29.25
CA ALA A 161 17.17 31.42 -30.33
C ALA A 161 18.56 31.78 -29.78
N THR A 162 19.61 31.35 -30.47
CA THR A 162 20.99 31.59 -30.06
C THR A 162 21.38 33.02 -30.38
N THR A 163 22.47 33.52 -29.82
CA THR A 163 22.99 34.88 -30.11
C THR A 163 23.25 35.11 -31.59
N ASP A 164 23.59 34.04 -32.31
CA ASP A 164 23.86 34.09 -33.76
C ASP A 164 22.57 34.13 -34.58
N ASP A 165 21.46 33.64 -34.03
CA ASP A 165 20.14 33.63 -34.67
C ASP A 165 19.38 34.96 -34.44
N ILE A 166 19.80 35.76 -33.46
CA ILE A 166 19.18 37.03 -33.10
C ILE A 166 20.02 38.17 -33.66
N ASP A 167 19.51 38.85 -34.68
CA ASP A 167 20.14 39.98 -35.37
C ASP A 167 20.21 41.29 -34.54
N GLY A 168 19.83 41.24 -33.26
CA GLY A 168 19.80 42.38 -32.34
C GLY A 168 18.65 43.37 -32.55
N SER A 169 17.78 43.15 -33.55
CA SER A 169 16.65 44.03 -33.84
C SER A 169 15.34 43.41 -33.34
N ILE A 170 14.62 44.12 -32.47
CA ILE A 170 13.29 43.67 -32.01
C ILE A 170 12.27 43.62 -33.17
N ARG A 171 12.52 44.36 -34.27
CA ARG A 171 11.61 44.45 -35.41
C ARG A 171 11.56 43.17 -36.24
N THR A 172 12.58 42.34 -36.18
CA THR A 172 12.68 41.07 -36.94
C THR A 172 12.22 39.88 -36.11
N LEU A 173 11.99 40.06 -34.81
CA LEU A 173 11.45 39.05 -33.91
C LEU A 173 9.99 38.73 -34.29
N ARG A 174 9.74 37.52 -34.78
CA ARG A 174 8.38 37.04 -35.05
C ARG A 174 7.64 36.78 -33.74
N SER A 175 6.38 37.23 -33.64
CA SER A 175 5.46 36.74 -32.62
C SER A 175 5.21 35.26 -32.87
N THR A 176 5.80 34.39 -32.07
CA THR A 176 5.67 32.96 -32.29
C THR A 176 4.33 32.45 -31.74
N PRO A 177 3.65 31.49 -32.40
CA PRO A 177 2.47 30.80 -31.86
C PRO A 177 2.77 29.95 -30.61
N MET A 178 3.97 30.09 -30.03
CA MET A 178 4.47 29.37 -28.87
C MET A 178 3.64 29.61 -27.62
N VAL A 179 2.89 30.71 -27.53
CA VAL A 179 2.02 30.98 -26.37
C VAL A 179 0.92 29.91 -26.26
N ALA A 180 0.27 29.54 -27.37
CA ALA A 180 -0.78 28.54 -27.37
C ALA A 180 -0.25 27.15 -26.98
N ASN A 181 0.89 26.75 -27.55
CA ASN A 181 1.54 25.47 -27.21
C ASN A 181 2.04 25.45 -25.76
N ALA A 182 2.63 26.55 -25.27
CA ALA A 182 3.06 26.67 -23.88
C ALA A 182 1.88 26.55 -22.90
N VAL A 183 0.74 27.17 -23.21
CA VAL A 183 -0.49 27.04 -22.43
C VAL A 183 -1.00 25.60 -22.46
N PHE A 184 -1.05 24.97 -23.64
CA PHE A 184 -1.48 23.58 -23.81
C PHE A 184 -0.60 22.61 -23.00
N ASN A 185 0.72 22.76 -23.07
CA ASN A 185 1.67 21.94 -22.30
C ASN A 185 1.58 22.20 -20.79
N LYS A 186 1.30 23.44 -20.38
CA LYS A 186 1.05 23.77 -18.97
C LYS A 186 -0.20 23.06 -18.45
N LEU A 187 -1.27 23.00 -19.25
CA LEU A 187 -2.49 22.27 -18.91
C LEU A 187 -2.24 20.75 -18.82
N GLN A 188 -1.40 20.21 -19.70
CA GLN A 188 -0.98 18.82 -19.63
C GLN A 188 -0.12 18.52 -18.40
N ARG A 189 0.85 19.38 -18.09
CA ARG A 189 1.71 19.26 -16.90
C ARG A 189 0.90 19.34 -15.60
N LYS A 190 -0.19 20.09 -15.59
CA LYS A 190 -1.14 20.14 -14.47
C LYS A 190 -2.10 18.94 -14.41
N GLY A 191 -2.15 18.10 -15.44
CA GLY A 191 -3.10 17.00 -15.53
C GLY A 191 -4.56 17.45 -15.75
N LEU A 192 -4.78 18.61 -16.35
CA LEU A 192 -6.10 19.06 -16.79
C LEU A 192 -6.44 18.55 -18.20
N ILE A 193 -5.41 18.37 -19.03
CA ILE A 193 -5.51 17.80 -20.37
C ILE A 193 -4.57 16.60 -20.43
N GLU A 194 -4.99 15.50 -21.04
CA GLU A 194 -4.10 14.35 -21.21
C GLU A 194 -3.12 14.53 -22.38
N PRO A 195 -1.86 14.08 -22.25
CA PRO A 195 -0.94 14.01 -23.38
C PRO A 195 -1.48 13.09 -24.49
N ARG A 196 -1.55 13.60 -25.74
CA ARG A 196 -2.02 12.88 -26.93
C ARG A 196 -1.06 13.10 -28.10
N ASP A 197 -0.96 12.12 -29.00
CA ASP A 197 -0.27 12.35 -30.28
C ASP A 197 -1.23 13.03 -31.24
N GLN A 198 -0.67 13.77 -32.19
CA GLN A 198 -1.45 14.30 -33.30
C GLN A 198 -2.06 13.16 -34.13
N ALA A 199 -3.32 13.32 -34.51
CA ALA A 199 -4.04 12.33 -35.29
C ALA A 199 -3.49 12.27 -36.73
N VAL A 200 -2.75 11.20 -37.06
CA VAL A 200 -2.27 10.97 -38.42
C VAL A 200 -3.33 10.26 -39.24
N LYS A 201 -3.66 10.79 -40.42
CA LYS A 201 -4.57 10.14 -41.37
C LYS A 201 -3.93 8.85 -41.89
N ARG A 202 -4.49 7.69 -41.56
CA ARG A 202 -4.03 6.40 -42.13
C ARG A 202 -4.74 6.16 -43.46
N ARG A 203 -3.98 5.91 -44.53
CA ARG A 203 -4.53 5.45 -45.81
C ARG A 203 -5.08 4.04 -45.61
N ARG A 204 -6.33 3.80 -46.03
CA ARG A 204 -6.87 2.43 -46.08
C ARG A 204 -6.03 1.63 -47.07
N ARG A 205 -5.49 0.48 -46.65
CA ARG A 205 -4.88 -0.47 -47.58
C ARG A 205 -5.99 -0.96 -48.51
N ARG A 206 -5.85 -0.71 -49.81
CA ARG A 206 -6.70 -1.39 -50.79
C ARG A 206 -6.25 -2.85 -50.80
N TYR A 207 -7.14 -3.75 -50.39
CA TYR A 207 -6.92 -5.16 -50.65
C TYR A 207 -7.04 -5.35 -52.17
N VAL A 208 -5.92 -5.69 -52.81
CA VAL A 208 -5.97 -6.27 -54.15
C VAL A 208 -6.38 -7.72 -53.92
N ARG A 209 -7.60 -8.08 -54.32
CA ARG A 209 -8.01 -9.49 -54.39
C ARG A 209 -7.12 -10.15 -55.46
N ALA A 210 -6.38 -11.18 -55.05
CA ALA A 210 -5.67 -12.07 -55.94
C ALA A 210 -6.66 -12.99 -56.66
#